data_AF-A0A920JGC1-F1
#
_entry.id   AF-A0A920JGC1-F1
#
_cell.length_a   1.000
_cell.length_b   1.000
_cell.length_c   1.000
_cell.angle_alpha   90.00
_cell.angle_beta   90.00
_cell.angle_gamma   90.00
#
_symmetry.space_group_name_H-M   'P 1'
#
loop_
_entity.id
_entity.type
_entity.pdbx_description
1 polymer ?
#
loop_
_entity_poly.entity_id
_entity_poly.type
_entity_poly.pdbx_seq_one_letter_code
_entity_poly.pdbx_strand_id
1 'polypeptide(L)'
;MPKRRTNQKRDYQRSDRLNELLREVLAQELDRISDIELGLVSITSVQVDNELTKAKVYLSSLDEEEQLVHKVSRHKGKFRKAIGDQARIRRVPELEFILDPSISASTRIDEILAIYMPPKSLIIMTQTTTKHGFAIVDKETGWTSHDVVAKARGTFKTKKIGHSGTLDPPATGVLILGLGKATRLLRFITDLPKEYEATMVIGTETSTLDAEGEILRKTNKKPSLQELQAASKDFVGAIKQIPPMVSAVKVQGKRLYEIAREGKEITREPRTVEIHELSISDGPRNNVFTLKVKCGSGTYIRSLVSDIAQQAGSLGHVGSLRRTAIGSHNEIDASQIEKAVIIELTEGLKDYEMIQVNDTMKERIKVGAVVKTEELSPVKPQGPWAIVDSGQNLLAMYENFKTGTLKPAVVLPQEN
;
A
#
# COMPACT_ATOMS: atom_id res chain seq x y z
N MET A 1 -41.92 -32.72 26.55
CA MET A 1 -41.49 -31.56 27.35
C MET A 1 -40.22 -30.97 26.74
N PRO A 2 -40.26 -29.81 26.06
CA PRO A 2 -39.07 -29.04 25.73
C PRO A 2 -38.82 -27.96 26.80
N LYS A 3 -37.58 -27.78 27.26
CA LYS A 3 -37.00 -26.64 28.03
C LYS A 3 -35.61 -27.11 28.49
N ARG A 4 -34.47 -26.42 28.38
CA ARG A 4 -34.09 -25.03 28.09
C ARG A 4 -32.70 -25.09 27.45
N ARG A 5 -32.47 -24.46 26.28
CA ARG A 5 -31.13 -23.96 25.90
C ARG A 5 -31.15 -22.46 26.08
N THR A 6 -30.64 -21.99 27.20
CA THR A 6 -30.54 -20.56 27.54
C THR A 6 -29.25 -19.97 26.96
N ASN A 7 -29.42 -19.17 25.91
CA ASN A 7 -28.91 -17.79 25.78
C ASN A 7 -27.41 -17.47 25.90
N GLN A 8 -26.47 -18.37 25.59
CA GLN A 8 -25.03 -18.07 25.67
C GLN A 8 -24.49 -17.12 24.56
N LYS A 9 -25.23 -16.91 23.47
CA LYS A 9 -24.73 -16.14 22.30
C LYS A 9 -24.88 -14.62 22.42
N ARG A 10 -25.58 -14.11 23.45
CA ARG A 10 -25.83 -12.66 23.64
C ARG A 10 -24.87 -11.97 24.63
N ASP A 11 -24.23 -12.73 25.54
CA ASP A 11 -23.36 -12.14 26.57
C ASP A 11 -21.97 -11.78 26.05
N TYR A 12 -21.39 -12.56 25.13
CA TYR A 12 -20.08 -12.28 24.53
C TYR A 12 -20.05 -10.92 23.79
N GLN A 13 -21.11 -10.61 23.03
CA GLN A 13 -21.24 -9.31 22.34
C GLN A 13 -21.44 -8.11 23.29
N ARG A 14 -21.75 -8.33 24.56
CA ARG A 14 -21.84 -7.26 25.57
C ARG A 14 -20.51 -7.07 26.29
N SER A 15 -19.80 -8.14 26.62
CA SER A 15 -18.46 -8.08 27.20
C SER A 15 -17.46 -7.44 26.22
N ASP A 16 -17.52 -7.76 24.93
CA ASP A 16 -16.58 -7.22 23.93
C ASP A 16 -16.73 -5.71 23.74
N ARG A 17 -17.98 -5.21 23.72
CA ARG A 17 -18.25 -3.77 23.64
C ARG A 17 -17.82 -3.03 24.90
N LEU A 18 -17.94 -3.66 26.06
CA LEU A 18 -17.46 -3.11 27.31
C LEU A 18 -15.93 -3.09 27.37
N ASN A 19 -15.28 -4.17 26.92
CA ASN A 19 -13.83 -4.28 26.82
C ASN A 19 -13.27 -3.15 25.95
N GLU A 20 -13.84 -2.91 24.76
CA GLU A 20 -13.44 -1.80 23.88
C GLU A 20 -13.69 -0.43 24.51
N LEU A 21 -14.87 -0.21 25.10
CA LEU A 21 -15.17 1.06 25.77
C LEU A 21 -14.17 1.36 26.90
N LEU A 22 -13.85 0.36 27.73
CA LEU A 22 -12.86 0.54 28.80
C LEU A 22 -11.45 0.74 28.23
N ARG A 23 -11.09 0.05 27.14
CA ARG A 23 -9.80 0.25 26.46
C ARG A 23 -9.67 1.70 25.97
N GLU A 24 -10.70 2.24 25.33
CA GLU A 24 -10.72 3.63 24.83
C GLU A 24 -10.61 4.66 25.97
N VAL A 25 -11.40 4.50 27.03
CA VAL A 25 -11.38 5.41 28.20
C VAL A 25 -10.02 5.38 28.88
N LEU A 26 -9.43 4.18 29.04
CA LEU A 26 -8.12 4.04 29.65
C LEU A 26 -7.01 4.57 28.75
N ALA A 27 -7.09 4.40 27.43
CA ALA A 27 -6.11 4.94 26.48
C ALA A 27 -6.12 6.49 26.50
N GLN A 28 -7.31 7.09 26.48
CA GLN A 28 -7.45 8.56 26.58
C GLN A 28 -6.92 9.10 27.92
N GLU A 29 -7.14 8.38 29.03
CA GLU A 29 -6.61 8.78 30.32
C GLU A 29 -5.09 8.55 30.42
N LEU A 30 -4.56 7.53 29.75
CA LEU A 30 -3.12 7.29 29.64
C LEU A 30 -2.43 8.45 28.91
N ASP A 31 -2.99 8.92 27.79
CA ASP A 31 -2.48 10.10 27.07
C ASP A 31 -2.43 11.34 27.98
N ARG A 32 -3.43 11.54 28.85
CA ARG A 32 -3.45 12.67 29.79
C ARG A 32 -2.46 12.54 30.94
N ILE A 33 -2.10 11.32 31.32
CA ILE A 33 -1.13 11.04 32.39
C ILE A 33 0.29 11.04 31.82
N SER A 34 0.45 10.87 30.51
CA SER A 34 1.74 10.69 29.83
C SER A 34 2.65 11.93 29.78
N ASP A 35 2.24 13.08 30.35
CA ASP A 35 3.14 14.22 30.53
C ASP A 35 4.13 13.97 31.69
N ILE A 36 5.32 13.46 31.30
CA ILE A 36 6.67 13.59 31.90
C ILE A 36 7.34 12.34 32.53
N GLU A 37 6.68 11.22 32.82
CA GLU A 37 7.39 10.05 33.45
C GLU A 37 7.10 8.64 32.90
N LEU A 38 6.24 8.51 31.90
CA LEU A 38 5.90 7.22 31.28
C LEU A 38 6.35 7.31 29.82
N GLY A 39 7.23 6.44 29.35
CA GLY A 39 7.66 6.38 27.93
C GLY A 39 6.51 6.10 26.96
N LEU A 40 6.80 5.64 25.74
CA LEU A 40 5.76 5.30 24.75
C LEU A 40 5.00 4.02 25.14
N VAL A 41 4.04 4.16 26.07
CA VAL A 41 3.18 3.09 26.59
C VAL A 41 1.85 3.09 25.86
N SER A 42 1.34 1.91 25.50
CA SER A 42 0.00 1.75 24.95
C SER A 42 -0.79 0.65 25.66
N ILE A 43 -2.12 0.76 25.62
CA ILE A 43 -3.05 -0.27 26.09
C ILE A 43 -3.54 -1.07 24.89
N THR A 44 -3.10 -2.32 24.80
CA THR A 44 -3.38 -3.20 23.65
C THR A 44 -4.77 -3.81 23.74
N SER A 45 -5.18 -4.23 24.94
CA SER A 45 -6.51 -4.81 25.17
C SER A 45 -6.95 -4.72 26.63
N VAL A 46 -8.25 -4.88 26.86
CA VAL A 46 -8.86 -4.98 28.21
C VAL A 46 -9.77 -6.20 28.24
N GLN A 47 -9.69 -6.99 29.31
CA GLN A 47 -10.56 -8.13 29.55
C GLN A 47 -11.23 -8.01 30.92
N VAL A 48 -12.53 -7.78 30.92
CA VAL A 48 -13.33 -7.75 32.15
C VAL A 48 -13.91 -9.13 32.44
N ASP A 49 -13.96 -9.49 33.72
CA ASP A 49 -14.65 -10.70 34.16
C ASP A 49 -16.18 -10.58 34.04
N ASN A 50 -16.87 -11.73 34.04
CA ASN A 50 -18.33 -11.76 33.85
C ASN A 50 -19.11 -11.00 34.94
N GLU A 51 -18.51 -10.81 36.13
CA GLU A 51 -19.13 -10.17 37.29
C GLU A 51 -18.75 -8.68 37.45
N LEU A 52 -17.95 -8.11 36.53
CA LEU A 52 -17.47 -6.72 36.58
C LEU A 52 -16.69 -6.39 37.87
N THR A 53 -16.03 -7.39 38.45
CA THR A 53 -15.23 -7.22 39.67
C THR A 53 -13.78 -6.90 39.36
N LYS A 54 -13.23 -7.47 38.28
CA LYS A 54 -11.83 -7.33 37.88
C LYS A 54 -11.70 -7.10 36.37
N ALA A 55 -10.76 -6.24 35.99
CA ALA A 55 -10.41 -6.00 34.60
C ALA A 55 -8.89 -6.13 34.43
N LYS A 56 -8.48 -7.04 33.55
CA LYS A 56 -7.09 -7.18 33.11
C LYS A 56 -6.84 -6.20 31.97
N VAL A 57 -5.82 -5.37 32.11
CA VAL A 57 -5.43 -4.33 31.16
C VAL A 57 -4.05 -4.69 30.63
N TYR A 58 -3.97 -4.99 29.34
CA TYR A 58 -2.75 -5.39 28.68
C TYR A 58 -2.00 -4.17 28.16
N LEU A 59 -0.72 -4.09 28.51
CA LEU A 59 0.17 -2.98 28.22
C LEU A 59 1.27 -3.42 27.25
N SER A 60 1.68 -2.51 26.39
CA SER A 60 2.95 -2.62 25.65
C SER A 60 3.75 -1.32 25.76
N SER A 61 5.06 -1.43 25.66
CA SER A 61 6.00 -0.31 25.67
C SER A 61 7.04 -0.51 24.59
N LEU A 62 7.51 0.58 23.99
CA LEU A 62 8.67 0.58 23.08
C LEU A 62 10.01 0.68 23.85
N ASP A 63 9.98 1.04 25.13
CA ASP A 63 11.14 1.15 26.03
C ASP A 63 11.08 0.11 27.17
N GLU A 64 12.19 -0.06 27.91
CA GLU A 64 12.43 -1.05 28.99
C GLU A 64 11.18 -1.51 29.77
N GLU A 65 10.89 -2.81 29.66
CA GLU A 65 9.67 -3.45 30.19
C GLU A 65 9.68 -3.65 31.72
N GLU A 66 10.85 -3.73 32.36
CA GLU A 66 11.03 -4.22 33.74
C GLU A 66 10.29 -3.40 34.82
N GLN A 67 9.95 -2.14 34.55
CA GLN A 67 9.27 -1.27 35.53
C GLN A 67 7.92 -0.72 35.05
N LEU A 68 7.47 -1.08 33.85
CA LEU A 68 6.28 -0.50 33.21
C LEU A 68 5.00 -0.70 34.05
N VAL A 69 4.73 -1.96 34.42
CA VAL A 69 3.54 -2.33 35.20
C VAL A 69 3.51 -1.60 36.54
N HIS A 70 4.67 -1.43 37.19
CA HIS A 70 4.76 -0.71 38.47
C HIS A 70 4.44 0.78 38.31
N LYS A 71 4.98 1.43 37.28
CA LYS A 71 4.73 2.85 36.99
C LYS A 71 3.25 3.12 36.66
N VAL A 72 2.65 2.34 35.76
CA VAL A 72 1.22 2.48 35.41
C VAL A 72 0.31 2.16 36.59
N SER A 73 0.68 1.18 37.41
CA SER A 73 -0.08 0.80 38.62
C SER A 73 -0.20 1.91 39.66
N ARG A 74 0.76 2.87 39.73
CA ARG A 74 0.66 4.03 40.64
C ARG A 74 -0.50 4.96 40.29
N HIS A 75 -0.97 4.92 39.04
CA HIS A 75 -2.08 5.74 38.57
C HIS A 75 -3.44 5.02 38.56
N LYS A 76 -3.55 3.81 39.15
CA LYS A 76 -4.80 3.04 39.25
C LYS A 76 -6.00 3.89 39.69
N GLY A 77 -5.81 4.81 40.63
CA GLY A 77 -6.88 5.70 41.11
C GLY A 77 -7.44 6.64 40.02
N LYS A 78 -6.56 7.22 39.18
CA LYS A 78 -6.97 8.11 38.07
C LYS A 78 -7.72 7.34 36.99
N PHE A 79 -7.20 6.19 36.59
CA PHE A 79 -7.86 5.30 35.63
C PHE A 79 -9.25 4.85 36.10
N ARG A 80 -9.39 4.45 37.37
CA ARG A 80 -10.69 4.07 37.94
C ARG A 80 -11.66 5.24 38.00
N LYS A 81 -11.17 6.44 38.30
CA LYS A 81 -11.98 7.67 38.26
C LYS A 81 -12.46 7.97 36.83
N ALA A 82 -11.57 7.92 35.84
CA ALA A 82 -11.91 8.12 34.43
C ALA A 82 -12.97 7.12 33.93
N ILE A 83 -12.84 5.84 34.31
CA ILE A 83 -13.87 4.83 34.01
C ILE A 83 -15.20 5.18 34.69
N GLY A 84 -15.19 5.57 35.96
CA GLY A 84 -16.40 5.98 36.68
C GLY A 84 -17.11 7.17 36.03
N ASP A 85 -16.33 8.17 35.62
CA ASP A 85 -16.84 9.41 35.02
C ASP A 85 -17.37 9.20 33.59
N GLN A 86 -16.74 8.31 32.81
CA GLN A 86 -16.99 8.19 31.36
C GLN A 86 -17.79 6.94 30.96
N ALA A 87 -17.60 5.80 31.62
CA ALA A 87 -18.17 4.52 31.19
C ALA A 87 -19.61 4.27 31.69
N ARG A 88 -20.14 5.10 32.60
CA ARG A 88 -21.50 4.99 33.20
C ARG A 88 -21.87 3.56 33.63
N ILE A 89 -20.91 2.84 34.22
CA ILE A 89 -21.09 1.46 34.67
C ILE A 89 -21.51 1.38 36.14
N ARG A 90 -22.27 0.33 36.49
CA ARG A 90 -22.83 0.14 37.85
C ARG A 90 -21.75 0.02 38.93
N ARG A 91 -20.60 -0.56 38.60
CA ARG A 91 -19.45 -0.73 39.48
C ARG A 91 -18.17 -0.64 38.64
N VAL A 92 -17.20 0.13 39.10
CA VAL A 92 -15.88 0.19 38.46
C VAL A 92 -15.05 -1.01 38.91
N PRO A 93 -14.57 -1.86 37.99
CA PRO A 93 -13.78 -3.04 38.34
C PRO A 93 -12.43 -2.65 38.94
N GLU A 94 -11.80 -3.60 39.65
CA GLU A 94 -10.40 -3.48 40.01
C GLU A 94 -9.50 -3.69 38.79
N LEU A 95 -8.51 -2.81 38.60
CA LEU A 95 -7.61 -2.86 37.45
C LEU A 95 -6.34 -3.63 37.78
N GLU A 96 -6.07 -4.66 36.99
CA GLU A 96 -4.83 -5.44 36.98
C GLU A 96 -4.08 -5.16 35.68
N PHE A 97 -2.89 -4.57 35.77
CA PHE A 97 -2.07 -4.26 34.60
C PHE A 97 -1.08 -5.40 34.34
N ILE A 98 -1.00 -5.84 33.08
CA ILE A 98 -0.20 -7.00 32.66
C ILE A 98 0.54 -6.61 31.37
N LEU A 99 1.80 -7.03 31.22
CA LEU A 99 2.50 -6.91 29.94
C LEU A 99 1.85 -7.83 28.90
N ASP A 100 1.68 -7.35 27.68
CA ASP A 100 1.10 -8.14 26.59
C ASP A 100 2.12 -9.18 26.06
N PRO A 101 1.91 -10.48 26.32
CA PRO A 101 2.84 -11.52 25.86
C PRO A 101 2.78 -11.77 24.35
N SER A 102 1.79 -11.21 23.64
CA SER A 102 1.69 -11.33 22.18
C SER A 102 2.69 -10.43 21.44
N ILE A 103 3.22 -9.40 22.11
CA ILE A 103 4.22 -8.50 21.52
C ILE A 103 5.66 -9.02 21.73
N SER A 104 5.93 -9.75 22.82
CA SER A 104 7.20 -10.49 22.97
C SER A 104 7.34 -11.68 22.00
N ALA A 105 6.23 -12.13 21.39
CA ALA A 105 6.27 -13.04 20.24
C ALA A 105 6.70 -12.34 18.94
N SER A 106 6.42 -11.04 18.77
CA SER A 106 6.88 -10.29 17.59
C SER A 106 8.39 -10.09 17.61
N THR A 107 8.98 -9.77 18.77
CA THR A 107 10.44 -9.67 18.92
C THR A 107 11.13 -11.01 18.66
N ARG A 108 10.54 -12.12 19.12
CA ARG A 108 11.06 -13.47 18.87
C ARG A 108 10.89 -13.91 17.42
N ILE A 109 9.81 -13.48 16.75
CA ILE A 109 9.62 -13.69 15.32
C ILE A 109 10.63 -12.85 14.54
N ASP A 110 10.90 -11.60 14.92
CA ASP A 110 11.92 -10.75 14.31
C ASP A 110 13.34 -11.30 14.54
N GLU A 111 13.63 -11.88 15.71
CA GLU A 111 14.90 -12.58 15.99
C GLU A 111 15.03 -13.89 15.18
N ILE A 112 13.96 -14.68 15.08
CA ILE A 112 13.94 -15.90 14.26
C ILE A 112 14.02 -15.55 12.76
N LEU A 113 13.33 -14.49 12.33
CA LEU A 113 13.43 -13.96 10.97
C LEU A 113 14.84 -13.42 10.71
N ALA A 114 15.51 -12.79 11.67
CA ALA A 114 16.90 -12.36 11.53
C ALA A 114 17.89 -13.55 11.44
N ILE A 115 17.55 -14.69 12.04
CA ILE A 115 18.33 -15.95 11.93
C ILE A 115 18.15 -16.59 10.54
N TYR A 116 16.94 -16.58 9.97
CA TYR A 116 16.63 -17.24 8.69
C TYR A 116 16.71 -16.33 7.46
N MET A 117 16.60 -15.01 7.66
CA MET A 117 16.79 -13.94 6.70
C MET A 117 17.89 -13.04 7.23
N PRO A 118 19.17 -13.43 7.10
CA PRO A 118 20.26 -12.56 7.52
C PRO A 118 20.06 -11.22 6.82
N PRO A 119 20.03 -10.09 7.55
CA PRO A 119 19.95 -8.79 6.91
C PRO A 119 21.11 -8.72 5.92
N LYS A 120 20.80 -8.49 4.63
CA LYS A 120 21.81 -8.09 3.65
C LYS A 120 22.58 -6.96 4.31
N SER A 121 23.81 -7.26 4.69
CA SER A 121 24.82 -6.35 5.23
C SER A 121 24.22 -5.05 5.74
N LEU A 122 23.99 -4.97 7.04
CA LEU A 122 23.88 -3.69 7.74
C LEU A 122 25.23 -2.96 7.59
N ILE A 123 25.52 -2.49 6.37
CA ILE A 123 26.29 -1.29 6.20
C ILE A 123 25.40 -0.29 6.94
N ILE A 124 25.84 0.09 8.13
CA ILE A 124 25.45 1.36 8.73
C ILE A 124 25.90 2.39 7.70
N MET A 125 25.04 2.62 6.68
CA MET A 125 25.12 3.78 5.84
C MET A 125 24.88 4.90 6.83
N THR A 126 25.96 5.53 7.23
CA THR A 126 25.94 6.93 7.60
C THR A 126 24.92 7.58 6.67
N GLN A 127 23.79 8.03 7.23
CA GLN A 127 22.71 8.63 6.47
C GLN A 127 23.28 9.86 5.78
N THR A 128 23.85 9.65 4.60
CA THR A 128 24.01 10.68 3.61
C THR A 128 22.59 11.13 3.34
N THR A 129 22.31 12.38 3.66
CA THR A 129 21.01 13.00 3.48
C THR A 129 20.79 13.18 1.98
N THR A 130 20.58 12.09 1.25
CA THR A 130 20.36 12.14 -0.19
C THR A 130 19.00 12.78 -0.42
N LYS A 131 19.03 14.04 -0.87
CA LYS A 131 17.82 14.83 -1.19
C LYS A 131 17.11 14.34 -2.46
N HIS A 132 17.69 13.35 -3.14
CA HIS A 132 17.28 12.86 -4.44
C HIS A 132 17.28 11.35 -4.43
N GLY A 133 16.13 10.76 -4.73
CA GLY A 133 15.97 9.32 -4.63
C GLY A 133 14.50 8.95 -4.76
N PHE A 134 14.21 7.68 -4.50
CA PHE A 134 12.85 7.19 -4.44
C PHE A 134 12.44 6.89 -3.01
N ALA A 135 11.15 6.85 -2.74
CA ALA A 135 10.62 6.31 -1.49
C ALA A 135 9.49 5.35 -1.83
N ILE A 136 9.52 4.15 -1.26
CA ILE A 136 8.52 3.12 -1.48
C ILE A 136 7.51 3.21 -0.32
N VAL A 137 6.30 3.65 -0.62
CA VAL A 137 5.29 3.96 0.40
C VAL A 137 4.16 2.95 0.34
N ASP A 138 3.73 2.42 1.48
CA ASP A 138 2.46 1.71 1.59
C ASP A 138 1.34 2.73 1.78
N LYS A 139 0.58 3.02 0.72
CA LYS A 139 -0.51 3.99 0.78
C LYS A 139 -1.66 3.45 1.61
N GLU A 140 -2.04 4.21 2.64
CA GLU A 140 -3.23 3.94 3.45
C GLU A 140 -4.54 4.13 2.68
N THR A 141 -5.60 3.50 3.18
CA THR A 141 -6.94 3.68 2.63
C THR A 141 -7.47 5.09 2.91
N GLY A 142 -8.34 5.61 2.05
CA GLY A 142 -8.93 6.95 2.16
C GLY A 142 -8.05 8.09 1.65
N TRP A 143 -6.73 7.90 1.60
CA TRP A 143 -5.80 8.89 1.07
C TRP A 143 -5.77 8.88 -0.46
N THR A 144 -5.84 10.05 -1.11
CA THR A 144 -5.46 10.14 -2.53
C THR A 144 -3.94 9.97 -2.66
N SER A 145 -3.44 9.57 -3.83
CA SER A 145 -1.98 9.59 -4.09
C SER A 145 -1.37 11.00 -3.95
N HIS A 146 -2.16 12.06 -4.15
CA HIS A 146 -1.69 13.43 -4.00
C HIS A 146 -1.58 13.83 -2.51
N ASP A 147 -2.42 13.29 -1.64
CA ASP A 147 -2.32 13.50 -0.19
C ASP A 147 -1.02 12.89 0.35
N VAL A 148 -0.66 11.70 -0.12
CA VAL A 148 0.64 11.08 0.21
C VAL A 148 1.79 11.99 -0.21
N VAL A 149 1.75 12.53 -1.43
CA VAL A 149 2.76 13.49 -1.90
C VAL A 149 2.79 14.74 -1.01
N ALA A 150 1.64 15.27 -0.61
CA ALA A 150 1.57 16.45 0.25
C ALA A 150 2.21 16.19 1.62
N LYS A 151 1.92 15.04 2.23
CA LYS A 151 2.54 14.61 3.49
C LYS A 151 4.03 14.35 3.35
N ALA A 152 4.45 13.70 2.27
CA ALA A 152 5.85 13.43 1.94
C ALA A 152 6.70 14.71 1.85
N ARG A 153 6.13 15.83 1.38
CA ARG A 153 6.84 17.12 1.34
C ARG A 153 7.26 17.61 2.73
N GLY A 154 6.42 17.35 3.74
CA GLY A 154 6.72 17.62 5.14
C GLY A 154 7.78 16.67 5.68
N THR A 155 7.58 15.35 5.48
CA THR A 155 8.50 14.30 5.97
C THR A 155 9.91 14.47 5.41
N PHE A 156 10.04 14.61 4.10
CA PHE A 156 11.34 14.68 3.42
C PHE A 156 11.86 16.12 3.23
N LYS A 157 11.13 17.12 3.71
CA LYS A 157 11.49 18.55 3.66
C LYS A 157 11.88 19.01 2.24
N THR A 158 11.20 18.52 1.21
CA THR A 158 11.40 18.92 -0.18
C THR A 158 10.08 19.14 -0.92
N LYS A 159 9.99 20.19 -1.74
CA LYS A 159 8.78 20.50 -2.51
C LYS A 159 8.64 19.66 -3.78
N LYS A 160 9.77 19.21 -4.35
CA LYS A 160 9.84 18.51 -5.65
C LYS A 160 9.64 17.02 -5.44
N ILE A 161 8.38 16.61 -5.33
CA ILE A 161 7.97 15.20 -5.19
C ILE A 161 6.86 14.90 -6.21
N GLY A 162 6.93 13.72 -6.83
CA GLY A 162 5.88 13.13 -7.66
C GLY A 162 5.70 11.64 -7.34
N HIS A 163 4.73 10.97 -7.96
CA HIS A 163 4.44 9.55 -7.76
C HIS A 163 4.39 8.76 -9.08
N SER A 164 4.59 7.44 -9.02
CA SER A 164 4.75 6.53 -10.17
C SER A 164 3.44 5.91 -10.71
N GLY A 165 2.34 6.63 -10.57
CA GLY A 165 1.00 6.14 -10.94
C GLY A 165 0.00 6.25 -9.79
N THR A 166 -1.23 6.63 -10.13
CA THR A 166 -2.29 6.89 -9.15
C THR A 166 -2.85 5.58 -8.60
N LEU A 167 -3.11 5.57 -7.29
CA LEU A 167 -4.05 4.66 -6.63
C LEU A 167 -5.29 5.47 -6.25
N ASP A 168 -6.46 4.91 -6.52
CA ASP A 168 -7.73 5.50 -6.08
C ASP A 168 -7.76 5.57 -4.55
N PRO A 169 -8.50 6.52 -3.94
CA PRO A 169 -8.56 6.67 -2.49
C PRO A 169 -8.83 5.39 -1.69
N PRO A 170 -9.81 4.53 -2.05
CA PRO A 170 -10.06 3.29 -1.31
C PRO A 170 -9.02 2.19 -1.56
N ALA A 171 -8.20 2.31 -2.59
CA ALA A 171 -7.14 1.34 -2.87
C ALA A 171 -5.96 1.54 -1.90
N THR A 172 -5.20 0.49 -1.59
CA THR A 172 -4.01 0.55 -0.72
C THR A 172 -2.76 0.00 -1.40
N GLY A 173 -1.61 0.04 -0.72
CA GLY A 173 -0.41 -0.66 -1.16
C GLY A 173 0.63 0.23 -1.81
N VAL A 174 1.54 -0.41 -2.53
CA VAL A 174 2.80 0.16 -3.00
C VAL A 174 2.57 1.39 -3.88
N LEU A 175 3.13 2.52 -3.46
CA LEU A 175 3.18 3.79 -4.18
C LEU A 175 4.62 4.31 -4.15
N ILE A 176 5.26 4.39 -5.31
CA ILE A 176 6.65 4.87 -5.39
C ILE A 176 6.63 6.38 -5.60
N LEU A 177 7.29 7.10 -4.69
CA LEU A 177 7.52 8.53 -4.78
C LEU A 177 8.90 8.80 -5.36
N GLY A 178 9.00 9.80 -6.24
CA GLY A 178 10.27 10.31 -6.74
C GLY A 178 10.55 11.66 -6.11
N LEU A 179 11.73 11.83 -5.50
CA LEU A 179 12.15 13.04 -4.82
C LEU A 179 13.26 13.75 -5.62
N GLY A 180 13.10 15.06 -5.82
CA GLY A 180 14.10 15.91 -6.47
C GLY A 180 14.42 15.44 -7.89
N LYS A 181 15.67 15.03 -8.17
CA LYS A 181 16.10 14.55 -9.50
C LYS A 181 15.31 13.31 -9.95
N ALA A 182 14.90 12.44 -9.02
CA ALA A 182 14.15 11.21 -9.31
C ALA A 182 12.76 11.45 -9.94
N THR A 183 12.17 12.64 -9.73
CA THR A 183 10.89 13.00 -10.38
C THR A 183 10.92 12.88 -11.91
N ARG A 184 12.10 13.09 -12.52
CA ARG A 184 12.31 12.95 -13.98
C ARG A 184 12.33 11.49 -14.44
N LEU A 185 12.56 10.57 -13.51
CA LEU A 185 12.69 9.13 -13.76
C LEU A 185 11.38 8.37 -13.50
N LEU A 186 10.37 9.03 -12.91
CA LEU A 186 9.10 8.38 -12.55
C LEU A 186 8.37 7.74 -13.73
N ARG A 187 8.57 8.23 -14.95
CA ARG A 187 7.98 7.61 -16.15
C ARG A 187 8.41 6.15 -16.30
N PHE A 188 9.69 5.85 -16.04
CA PHE A 188 10.22 4.49 -16.13
C PHE A 188 9.59 3.59 -15.08
N ILE A 189 9.41 4.08 -13.85
CA ILE A 189 8.73 3.32 -12.80
C ILE A 189 7.23 3.12 -13.12
N THR A 190 6.61 4.12 -13.74
CA THR A 190 5.19 4.06 -14.14
C THR A 190 4.95 3.01 -15.23
N ASP A 191 5.95 2.75 -16.06
CA ASP A 191 5.85 1.78 -17.16
C ASP A 191 6.14 0.33 -16.75
N LEU A 192 6.75 0.10 -15.57
CA LEU A 192 6.97 -1.25 -15.05
C LEU A 192 5.65 -2.05 -14.90
N PRO A 193 5.66 -3.39 -14.90
CA PRO A 193 4.49 -4.16 -14.54
C PRO A 193 4.00 -3.84 -13.12
N LYS A 194 2.72 -4.02 -12.87
CA LYS A 194 2.11 -3.88 -11.53
C LYS A 194 1.37 -5.15 -11.14
N GLU A 195 1.43 -5.46 -9.85
CA GLU A 195 0.72 -6.58 -9.25
C GLU A 195 -0.34 -6.07 -8.29
N TYR A 196 -1.52 -6.67 -8.35
CA TYR A 196 -2.65 -6.31 -7.51
C TYR A 196 -3.30 -7.55 -6.92
N GLU A 197 -3.79 -7.38 -5.70
CA GLU A 197 -4.80 -8.24 -5.08
C GLU A 197 -6.09 -7.43 -4.92
N ALA A 198 -7.21 -7.99 -5.38
CA ALA A 198 -8.51 -7.34 -5.29
C ALA A 198 -9.58 -8.32 -4.83
N THR A 199 -10.60 -7.83 -4.13
CA THR A 199 -11.82 -8.61 -3.91
C THR A 199 -12.85 -8.30 -5.00
N MET A 200 -13.43 -9.33 -5.59
CA MET A 200 -14.49 -9.25 -6.59
C MET A 200 -15.82 -9.50 -5.88
N VAL A 201 -16.74 -8.55 -5.91
CA VAL A 201 -18.09 -8.70 -5.36
C VAL A 201 -19.07 -8.95 -6.51
N ILE A 202 -19.66 -10.14 -6.53
CA ILE A 202 -20.50 -10.61 -7.65
C ILE A 202 -21.99 -10.46 -7.32
N GLY A 203 -22.78 -10.08 -8.34
CA GLY A 203 -24.22 -9.91 -8.29
C GLY A 203 -24.69 -8.45 -8.27
N THR A 204 -23.76 -7.49 -8.27
CA THR A 204 -24.05 -6.06 -8.15
C THR A 204 -23.10 -5.24 -9.00
N GLU A 205 -23.63 -4.26 -9.73
CA GLU A 205 -22.86 -3.24 -10.45
C GLU A 205 -23.02 -1.89 -9.75
N THR A 206 -21.93 -1.15 -9.64
CA THR A 206 -21.87 0.18 -9.04
C THR A 206 -21.41 1.21 -10.06
N SER A 207 -21.77 2.48 -9.85
CA SER A 207 -21.45 3.59 -10.75
C SER A 207 -19.95 3.85 -10.96
N THR A 208 -19.12 3.47 -9.98
CA THR A 208 -17.66 3.63 -10.01
C THR A 208 -16.90 2.33 -10.26
N LEU A 209 -17.62 1.20 -10.40
CA LEU A 209 -17.09 -0.16 -10.48
C LEU A 209 -16.24 -0.57 -9.26
N ASP A 210 -16.43 0.10 -8.13
CA ASP A 210 -15.92 -0.26 -6.82
C ASP A 210 -16.99 -0.07 -5.74
N ALA A 211 -16.67 -0.42 -4.49
CA ALA A 211 -17.59 -0.37 -3.36
C ALA A 211 -18.04 1.05 -2.95
N GLU A 212 -17.37 2.11 -3.40
CA GLU A 212 -17.71 3.49 -3.07
C GLU A 212 -18.87 4.03 -3.94
N GLY A 213 -19.15 3.37 -5.07
CA GLY A 213 -20.19 3.78 -6.00
C GLY A 213 -21.59 3.37 -5.55
N GLU A 214 -22.58 4.18 -5.97
CA GLU A 214 -23.99 3.82 -5.83
C GLU A 214 -24.32 2.56 -6.64
N ILE A 215 -25.16 1.69 -6.09
CA ILE A 215 -25.61 0.48 -6.77
C ILE A 215 -26.56 0.86 -7.91
N LEU A 216 -26.18 0.50 -9.14
CA LEU A 216 -26.98 0.75 -10.34
C LEU A 216 -27.90 -0.45 -10.65
N ARG A 217 -27.36 -1.67 -10.57
CA ARG A 217 -28.06 -2.90 -10.94
C ARG A 217 -27.70 -4.04 -9.99
N LYS A 218 -28.64 -4.97 -9.84
CA LYS A 218 -28.48 -6.21 -9.08
C LYS A 218 -28.92 -7.40 -9.91
N THR A 219 -28.29 -8.55 -9.70
CA THR A 219 -28.68 -9.82 -10.31
C THR A 219 -28.55 -10.95 -9.30
N ASN A 220 -29.42 -11.96 -9.43
CA ASN A 220 -29.34 -13.19 -8.64
C ASN A 220 -28.44 -14.24 -9.30
N LYS A 221 -27.95 -14.01 -10.53
CA LYS A 221 -26.99 -14.89 -11.19
C LYS A 221 -25.66 -14.81 -10.46
N LYS A 222 -25.26 -15.92 -9.84
CA LYS A 222 -24.07 -16.03 -8.99
C LYS A 222 -23.19 -17.14 -9.53
N PRO A 223 -22.33 -16.84 -10.53
CA PRO A 223 -21.42 -17.82 -11.09
C PRO A 223 -20.54 -18.42 -9.99
N SER A 224 -20.27 -19.71 -10.13
CA SER A 224 -19.29 -20.44 -9.34
C SER A 224 -17.88 -19.93 -9.60
N LEU A 225 -16.95 -20.28 -8.70
CA LEU A 225 -15.52 -20.02 -8.89
C LEU A 225 -15.04 -20.56 -10.25
N GLN A 226 -15.48 -21.76 -10.64
CA GLN A 226 -15.08 -22.41 -11.88
C GLN A 226 -15.54 -21.63 -13.12
N GLU A 227 -16.77 -21.10 -13.09
CA GLU A 227 -17.29 -20.26 -14.17
C GLU A 227 -16.53 -18.93 -14.28
N LEU A 228 -16.19 -18.31 -13.14
CA LEU A 228 -15.36 -17.09 -13.13
C LEU A 228 -13.94 -17.37 -13.64
N GLN A 229 -13.32 -18.45 -13.20
CA GLN A 229 -12.00 -18.88 -13.69
C GLN A 229 -12.03 -19.15 -15.19
N ALA A 230 -13.06 -19.83 -15.69
CA ALA A 230 -13.24 -20.06 -17.12
C ALA A 230 -13.38 -18.75 -17.90
N ALA A 231 -14.24 -17.84 -17.44
CA ALA A 231 -14.43 -16.52 -18.05
C ALA A 231 -13.16 -15.66 -18.02
N SER A 232 -12.31 -15.80 -17.00
CA SER A 232 -11.08 -15.01 -16.84
C SER A 232 -9.98 -15.37 -17.84
N LYS A 233 -10.01 -16.57 -18.45
CA LYS A 233 -8.95 -17.03 -19.37
C LYS A 233 -8.77 -16.14 -20.58
N ASP A 234 -9.88 -15.61 -21.11
CA ASP A 234 -9.89 -14.73 -22.29
C ASP A 234 -9.30 -13.34 -22.00
N PHE A 235 -9.03 -13.04 -20.72
CA PHE A 235 -8.46 -11.75 -20.31
C PHE A 235 -6.94 -11.76 -20.18
N VAL A 236 -6.26 -12.91 -20.30
CA VAL A 236 -4.79 -13.00 -20.26
C VAL A 236 -4.21 -12.65 -21.65
N GLY A 237 -3.18 -11.80 -21.67
CA GLY A 237 -2.56 -11.25 -22.87
C GLY A 237 -3.04 -9.83 -23.18
N ALA A 238 -2.94 -9.45 -24.46
CA ALA A 238 -3.35 -8.13 -24.93
C ALA A 238 -4.89 -8.04 -25.08
N ILE A 239 -5.52 -7.17 -24.30
CA ILE A 239 -6.97 -6.96 -24.28
C ILE A 239 -7.32 -5.51 -24.54
N LYS A 240 -8.54 -5.27 -25.02
CA LYS A 240 -9.11 -3.92 -25.12
C LYS A 240 -9.96 -3.63 -23.90
N GLN A 241 -9.62 -2.57 -23.18
CA GLN A 241 -10.35 -2.13 -22.01
C GLN A 241 -10.91 -0.72 -22.20
N ILE A 242 -12.16 -0.53 -21.80
CA ILE A 242 -12.75 0.81 -21.70
C ILE A 242 -12.40 1.38 -20.32
N PRO A 243 -11.69 2.51 -20.24
CA PRO A 243 -11.41 3.15 -18.95
C PRO A 243 -12.71 3.52 -18.21
N PRO A 244 -12.76 3.40 -16.88
CA PRO A 244 -13.93 3.82 -16.11
C PRO A 244 -14.13 5.34 -16.19
N MET A 245 -15.38 5.79 -16.03
CA MET A 245 -15.73 7.22 -16.00
C MET A 245 -15.01 7.97 -14.88
N VAL A 246 -14.82 7.34 -13.72
CA VAL A 246 -14.02 7.91 -12.63
C VAL A 246 -12.57 7.49 -12.80
N SER A 247 -11.83 8.21 -13.66
CA SER A 247 -10.40 7.99 -13.90
C SER A 247 -9.64 9.29 -14.22
N ALA A 248 -8.32 9.24 -14.14
CA ALA A 248 -7.44 10.38 -14.42
C ALA A 248 -7.17 10.64 -15.92
N VAL A 249 -7.75 9.82 -16.82
CA VAL A 249 -7.59 9.98 -18.27
C VAL A 249 -8.14 11.32 -18.71
N LYS A 250 -7.41 12.00 -19.61
CA LYS A 250 -7.89 13.24 -20.23
C LYS A 250 -8.63 12.95 -21.53
N VAL A 251 -9.82 13.54 -21.66
CA VAL A 251 -10.61 13.57 -22.89
C VAL A 251 -10.97 15.03 -23.16
N GLN A 252 -10.65 15.53 -24.35
CA GLN A 252 -10.87 16.94 -24.74
C GLN A 252 -10.29 17.95 -23.73
N GLY A 253 -9.13 17.64 -23.15
CA GLY A 253 -8.41 18.51 -22.21
C GLY A 253 -8.85 18.43 -20.73
N LYS A 254 -10.02 17.86 -20.44
CA LYS A 254 -10.52 17.64 -19.06
C LYS A 254 -10.28 16.20 -18.60
N ARG A 255 -10.11 15.96 -17.29
CA ARG A 255 -9.99 14.59 -16.75
C ARG A 255 -11.36 13.95 -16.60
N LEU A 256 -11.48 12.65 -16.83
CA LEU A 256 -12.77 11.94 -16.78
C LEU A 256 -13.45 12.04 -15.41
N TYR A 257 -12.71 11.98 -14.30
CA TYR A 257 -13.29 12.20 -12.97
C TYR A 257 -13.91 13.60 -12.78
N GLU A 258 -13.41 14.62 -13.49
CA GLU A 258 -13.97 15.99 -13.42
C GLU A 258 -15.33 16.01 -14.12
N ILE A 259 -15.42 15.36 -15.28
CA ILE A 259 -16.66 15.22 -16.05
C ILE A 259 -17.69 14.39 -15.29
N ALA A 260 -17.27 13.30 -14.64
CA ALA A 260 -18.14 12.45 -13.84
C ALA A 260 -18.73 13.20 -12.63
N ARG A 261 -17.94 14.07 -11.98
CA ARG A 261 -18.42 14.94 -10.88
C ARG A 261 -19.45 15.97 -11.34
N GLU A 262 -19.40 16.39 -12.60
CA GLU A 262 -20.43 17.22 -13.22
C GLU A 262 -21.70 16.41 -13.58
N GLY A 263 -21.76 15.12 -13.26
CA GLY A 263 -22.87 14.22 -13.60
C GLY A 263 -22.97 13.89 -15.09
N LYS A 264 -21.90 14.14 -15.86
CA LYS A 264 -21.88 13.93 -17.31
C LYS A 264 -21.21 12.60 -17.65
N GLU A 265 -21.75 11.93 -18.65
CA GLU A 265 -21.16 10.73 -19.23
C GLU A 265 -20.59 11.04 -20.62
N ILE A 266 -19.42 10.46 -20.94
CA ILE A 266 -18.81 10.58 -22.26
C ILE A 266 -18.38 9.22 -22.77
N THR A 267 -18.52 9.02 -24.08
CA THR A 267 -17.99 7.86 -24.77
C THR A 267 -16.47 7.85 -24.67
N ARG A 268 -15.91 6.69 -24.33
CA ARG A 268 -14.48 6.50 -24.11
C ARG A 268 -13.98 5.43 -25.07
N GLU A 269 -12.93 5.74 -25.81
CA GLU A 269 -12.30 4.79 -26.71
C GLU A 269 -11.60 3.66 -25.92
N PRO A 270 -11.76 2.39 -26.34
CA PRO A 270 -11.02 1.28 -25.77
C PRO A 270 -9.52 1.47 -25.93
N ARG A 271 -8.75 1.05 -24.92
CA ARG A 271 -7.29 1.06 -24.93
C ARG A 271 -6.75 -0.35 -24.80
N THR A 272 -5.68 -0.65 -25.52
CA THR A 272 -4.97 -1.91 -25.37
C THR A 272 -4.20 -1.89 -24.05
N VAL A 273 -4.39 -2.92 -23.24
CA VAL A 273 -3.63 -3.20 -22.02
C VAL A 273 -3.18 -4.65 -22.03
N GLU A 274 -2.13 -4.96 -21.27
CA GLU A 274 -1.53 -6.29 -21.22
C GLU A 274 -1.78 -6.91 -19.83
N ILE A 275 -2.40 -8.08 -19.79
CA ILE A 275 -2.51 -8.89 -18.57
C ILE A 275 -1.52 -10.03 -18.66
N HIS A 276 -0.50 -10.02 -17.81
CA HIS A 276 0.55 -11.04 -17.82
C HIS A 276 0.11 -12.31 -17.09
N GLU A 277 -0.50 -12.14 -15.92
CA GLU A 277 -0.94 -13.25 -15.07
C GLU A 277 -2.28 -12.87 -14.41
N LEU A 278 -3.17 -13.84 -14.29
CA LEU A 278 -4.50 -13.66 -13.71
C LEU A 278 -4.93 -14.93 -12.99
N SER A 279 -5.37 -14.80 -11.74
CA SER A 279 -5.95 -15.91 -10.99
C SER A 279 -7.11 -15.45 -10.11
N ILE A 280 -8.10 -16.32 -9.98
CA ILE A 280 -9.27 -16.11 -9.14
C ILE A 280 -9.37 -17.28 -8.16
N SER A 281 -9.58 -16.99 -6.89
CA SER A 281 -9.82 -17.96 -5.83
C SER A 281 -11.07 -17.58 -5.02
N ASP A 282 -11.54 -18.50 -4.19
CA ASP A 282 -12.57 -18.18 -3.19
C ASP A 282 -12.12 -17.03 -2.28
N GLY A 283 -13.09 -16.20 -1.91
CA GLY A 283 -12.91 -15.10 -0.98
C GLY A 283 -13.58 -15.37 0.37
N PRO A 284 -13.61 -14.35 1.25
CA PRO A 284 -14.02 -14.53 2.65
C PRO A 284 -15.53 -14.76 2.85
N ARG A 285 -16.35 -14.57 1.81
CA ARG A 285 -17.82 -14.62 1.90
C ARG A 285 -18.41 -15.14 0.59
N ASN A 286 -19.64 -15.66 0.65
CA ASN A 286 -20.37 -16.08 -0.54
C ASN A 286 -20.49 -14.94 -1.57
N ASN A 287 -20.18 -15.23 -2.83
CA ASN A 287 -20.16 -14.28 -3.96
C ASN A 287 -19.09 -13.18 -3.84
N VAL A 288 -18.09 -13.40 -2.98
CA VAL A 288 -16.88 -12.58 -2.92
C VAL A 288 -15.69 -13.49 -3.24
N PHE A 289 -14.90 -13.08 -4.22
CA PHE A 289 -13.73 -13.83 -4.70
C PHE A 289 -12.48 -12.98 -4.58
N THR A 290 -11.31 -13.62 -4.53
CA THR A 290 -10.03 -12.92 -4.57
C THR A 290 -9.46 -13.01 -5.98
N LEU A 291 -9.10 -11.87 -6.55
CA LEU A 291 -8.40 -11.73 -7.82
C LEU A 291 -6.95 -11.36 -7.53
N LYS A 292 -6.01 -12.11 -8.11
CA LYS A 292 -4.60 -11.70 -8.21
C LYS A 292 -4.27 -11.47 -9.67
N VAL A 293 -3.66 -10.33 -9.96
CA VAL A 293 -3.37 -9.91 -11.33
C VAL A 293 -2.03 -9.22 -11.44
N LYS A 294 -1.25 -9.64 -12.44
CA LYS A 294 -0.04 -8.94 -12.90
C LYS A 294 -0.32 -8.36 -14.27
N CYS A 295 -0.14 -7.05 -14.42
CA CYS A 295 -0.54 -6.34 -15.63
C CYS A 295 0.41 -5.21 -15.98
N GLY A 296 0.35 -4.79 -17.25
CA GLY A 296 1.04 -3.62 -17.75
C GLY A 296 0.44 -2.31 -17.25
N SER A 297 1.12 -1.21 -17.55
CA SER A 297 0.67 0.14 -17.21
C SER A 297 -0.68 0.47 -17.88
N GLY A 298 -1.49 1.29 -17.21
CA GLY A 298 -2.79 1.74 -17.72
C GLY A 298 -3.96 0.76 -17.55
N THR A 299 -3.73 -0.43 -17.00
CA THR A 299 -4.78 -1.40 -16.67
C THR A 299 -5.66 -0.92 -15.52
N TYR A 300 -6.98 -0.91 -15.71
CA TYR A 300 -7.98 -0.65 -14.69
C TYR A 300 -8.52 -1.96 -14.12
N ILE A 301 -8.16 -2.28 -12.87
CA ILE A 301 -8.65 -3.49 -12.20
C ILE A 301 -10.18 -3.46 -12.01
N ARG A 302 -10.74 -2.26 -11.80
CA ARG A 302 -12.20 -2.04 -11.69
C ARG A 302 -12.96 -2.49 -12.94
N SER A 303 -12.49 -2.08 -14.12
CA SER A 303 -13.05 -2.54 -15.40
C SER A 303 -12.84 -4.03 -15.58
N LEU A 304 -11.64 -4.56 -15.30
CA LEU A 304 -11.33 -5.98 -15.44
C LEU A 304 -12.29 -6.87 -14.63
N VAL A 305 -12.57 -6.52 -13.38
CA VAL A 305 -13.52 -7.27 -12.53
C VAL A 305 -14.94 -7.23 -13.09
N SER A 306 -15.39 -6.05 -13.53
CA SER A 306 -16.70 -5.88 -14.16
C SER A 306 -16.83 -6.72 -15.42
N ASP A 307 -15.80 -6.71 -16.28
CA ASP A 307 -15.81 -7.42 -17.56
C ASP A 307 -15.80 -8.94 -17.36
N ILE A 308 -14.98 -9.45 -16.44
CA ILE A 308 -14.98 -10.89 -16.07
C ILE A 308 -16.35 -11.32 -15.54
N ALA A 309 -16.96 -10.52 -14.67
CA ALA A 309 -18.28 -10.83 -14.12
C ALA A 309 -19.37 -10.86 -15.20
N GLN A 310 -19.32 -9.93 -16.15
CA GLN A 310 -20.22 -9.89 -17.30
C GLN A 310 -20.02 -11.10 -18.23
N GLN A 311 -18.77 -11.47 -18.53
CA GLN A 311 -18.44 -12.66 -19.32
C GLN A 311 -18.97 -13.93 -18.65
N ALA A 312 -18.95 -14.00 -17.32
CA ALA A 312 -19.56 -15.08 -16.53
C ALA A 312 -21.10 -14.97 -16.39
N GLY A 313 -21.75 -14.05 -17.11
CA GLY A 313 -23.21 -13.89 -17.12
C GLY A 313 -23.80 -13.20 -15.89
N SER A 314 -22.99 -12.46 -15.13
CA SER A 314 -23.38 -11.73 -13.92
C SER A 314 -22.98 -10.25 -13.99
N LEU A 315 -22.96 -9.59 -12.84
CA LEU A 315 -22.47 -8.23 -12.62
C LEU A 315 -21.42 -8.29 -11.50
N GLY A 316 -20.45 -7.38 -11.51
CA GLY A 316 -19.46 -7.33 -10.45
C GLY A 316 -18.77 -5.98 -10.32
N HIS A 317 -18.21 -5.75 -9.15
CA HIS A 317 -17.38 -4.58 -8.85
C HIS A 317 -16.26 -4.97 -7.90
N VAL A 318 -15.27 -4.09 -7.77
CA VAL A 318 -14.16 -4.26 -6.82
C VAL A 318 -14.61 -3.91 -5.40
N GLY A 319 -14.48 -4.83 -4.46
CA GLY A 319 -14.73 -4.58 -3.04
C GLY A 319 -13.58 -3.85 -2.36
N SER A 320 -12.38 -4.40 -2.50
CA SER A 320 -11.11 -3.87 -1.99
C SER A 320 -10.03 -4.05 -3.05
N LEU A 321 -9.04 -3.16 -3.05
CA LEU A 321 -7.94 -3.19 -4.00
C LEU A 321 -6.64 -2.86 -3.29
N ARG A 322 -5.63 -3.69 -3.47
CA ARG A 322 -4.27 -3.45 -2.98
C ARG A 322 -3.28 -3.67 -4.11
N ARG A 323 -2.39 -2.70 -4.34
CA ARG A 323 -1.24 -2.88 -5.22
C ARG A 323 -0.10 -3.47 -4.41
N THR A 324 0.26 -4.72 -4.69
CA THR A 324 1.28 -5.47 -3.96
C THR A 324 2.68 -5.20 -4.50
N ALA A 325 2.82 -4.83 -5.77
CA ALA A 325 4.12 -4.49 -6.35
C ALA A 325 4.05 -3.51 -7.54
N ILE A 326 5.19 -2.85 -7.77
CA ILE A 326 5.53 -2.14 -9.01
C ILE A 326 6.94 -2.60 -9.43
N GLY A 327 7.02 -3.36 -10.52
CA GLY A 327 8.27 -4.04 -10.88
C GLY A 327 8.80 -4.88 -9.72
N SER A 328 10.08 -4.73 -9.40
CA SER A 328 10.74 -5.46 -8.32
C SER A 328 10.54 -4.82 -6.94
N HIS A 329 9.81 -3.70 -6.83
CA HIS A 329 9.49 -3.07 -5.56
C HIS A 329 8.13 -3.56 -5.05
N ASN A 330 8.11 -4.16 -3.86
CA ASN A 330 6.93 -4.82 -3.31
C ASN A 330 6.62 -4.36 -1.87
N GLU A 331 5.64 -5.00 -1.23
CA GLU A 331 5.18 -4.65 0.11
C GLU A 331 6.27 -4.72 1.19
N ILE A 332 7.29 -5.56 1.01
CA ILE A 332 8.42 -5.68 1.95
C ILE A 332 9.30 -4.42 1.91
N ASP A 333 9.41 -3.81 0.72
CA ASP A 333 10.16 -2.56 0.54
C ASP A 333 9.34 -1.34 1.02
N ALA A 334 8.02 -1.49 1.13
CA ALA A 334 7.10 -0.39 1.39
C ALA A 334 6.97 -0.08 2.89
N SER A 335 6.89 1.21 3.21
CA SER A 335 6.67 1.69 4.58
C SER A 335 5.61 2.76 4.63
N GLN A 336 5.01 2.97 5.81
CA GLN A 336 4.19 4.15 6.06
C GLN A 336 5.00 5.42 5.82
N ILE A 337 4.37 6.49 5.32
CA ILE A 337 5.08 7.67 4.83
C ILE A 337 5.95 8.34 5.90
N GLU A 338 5.58 8.26 7.17
CA GLU A 338 6.34 8.77 8.32
C GLU A 338 7.66 8.01 8.55
N LYS A 339 7.70 6.73 8.18
CA LYS A 339 8.86 5.83 8.36
C LYS A 339 9.62 5.58 7.06
N ALA A 340 9.07 6.01 5.92
CA ALA A 340 9.68 5.79 4.62
C ALA A 340 11.05 6.48 4.54
N VAL A 341 12.02 5.75 3.99
CA VAL A 341 13.38 6.25 3.74
C VAL A 341 13.58 6.55 2.27
N ILE A 342 14.54 7.41 1.97
CA ILE A 342 14.96 7.68 0.59
C ILE A 342 15.96 6.60 0.18
N ILE A 343 15.66 5.91 -0.91
CA ILE A 343 16.57 4.97 -1.57
C ILE A 343 17.25 5.65 -2.77
N GLU A 344 18.46 5.20 -3.07
CA GLU A 344 19.26 5.73 -4.18
C GLU A 344 18.58 5.55 -5.54
N LEU A 345 18.99 6.37 -6.52
CA LEU A 345 18.40 6.34 -7.87
C LEU A 345 18.60 5.00 -8.57
N THR A 346 19.76 4.37 -8.39
CA THR A 346 20.08 3.06 -8.94
C THR A 346 19.23 1.97 -8.31
N GLU A 347 19.09 1.96 -6.98
CA GLU A 347 18.23 1.00 -6.28
C GLU A 347 16.76 1.13 -6.70
N GLY A 348 16.26 2.36 -6.85
CA GLY A 348 14.91 2.59 -7.38
C GLY A 348 14.70 2.08 -8.80
N LEU A 349 15.78 1.96 -9.59
CA LEU A 349 15.77 1.50 -10.98
C LEU A 349 16.31 0.07 -11.14
N LYS A 350 16.31 -0.75 -10.08
CA LYS A 350 16.83 -2.13 -10.08
C LYS A 350 16.23 -3.08 -11.13
N ASP A 351 15.05 -2.75 -11.67
CA ASP A 351 14.41 -3.48 -12.78
C ASP A 351 15.11 -3.28 -14.14
N TYR A 352 15.87 -2.19 -14.28
CA TYR A 352 16.57 -1.82 -15.51
C TYR A 352 18.00 -2.32 -15.50
N GLU A 353 18.48 -2.73 -16.67
CA GLU A 353 19.89 -3.10 -16.83
C GLU A 353 20.76 -1.87 -16.59
N MET A 354 21.77 -2.03 -15.74
CA MET A 354 22.77 -1.01 -15.43
C MET A 354 24.01 -1.22 -16.29
N ILE A 355 24.40 -0.19 -17.03
CA ILE A 355 25.58 -0.21 -17.89
C ILE A 355 26.58 0.80 -17.35
N GLN A 356 27.72 0.30 -16.89
CA GLN A 356 28.82 1.13 -16.43
C GLN A 356 29.64 1.65 -17.61
N VAL A 357 29.99 2.93 -17.59
CA VAL A 357 30.79 3.57 -18.63
C VAL A 357 32.07 4.21 -18.08
N ASN A 358 33.05 4.42 -18.96
CA ASN A 358 34.29 5.14 -18.64
C ASN A 358 34.10 6.67 -18.67
N ASP A 359 35.11 7.42 -18.22
CA ASP A 359 35.04 8.89 -18.12
C ASP A 359 34.85 9.58 -19.48
N THR A 360 35.45 9.05 -20.56
CA THR A 360 35.27 9.59 -21.91
C THR A 360 33.81 9.52 -22.35
N MET A 361 33.15 8.39 -22.09
CA MET A 361 31.74 8.22 -22.41
C MET A 361 30.85 9.03 -21.46
N LYS A 362 31.21 9.14 -20.17
CA LYS A 362 30.53 9.99 -19.18
C LYS A 362 30.43 11.44 -19.66
N GLU A 363 31.52 12.03 -20.18
CA GLU A 363 31.51 13.40 -20.71
C GLU A 363 30.60 13.56 -21.93
N ARG A 364 30.56 12.56 -22.82
CA ARG A 364 29.63 12.54 -23.96
C ARG A 364 28.17 12.45 -23.51
N ILE A 365 27.87 11.63 -22.51
CA ILE A 365 26.51 11.46 -21.97
C ILE A 365 26.01 12.75 -21.33
N LYS A 366 26.87 13.47 -20.59
CA LYS A 366 26.51 14.74 -19.93
C LYS A 366 25.93 15.78 -20.91
N VAL A 367 26.45 15.82 -22.14
CA VAL A 367 25.97 16.73 -23.20
C VAL A 367 24.85 16.13 -24.06
N GLY A 368 24.35 14.94 -23.72
CA GLY A 368 23.21 14.31 -24.39
C GLY A 368 23.57 13.57 -25.69
N ALA A 369 24.78 13.04 -25.81
CA ALA A 369 25.22 12.36 -27.02
C ALA A 369 24.35 11.15 -27.40
N VAL A 370 24.08 11.00 -28.70
CA VAL A 370 23.61 9.73 -29.28
C VAL A 370 24.82 8.81 -29.47
N VAL A 371 24.69 7.55 -29.09
CA VAL A 371 25.77 6.57 -29.12
C VAL A 371 25.37 5.34 -29.92
N LYS A 372 26.34 4.62 -30.48
CA LYS A 372 26.06 3.32 -31.11
C LYS A 372 25.72 2.29 -30.04
N THR A 373 24.88 1.32 -30.38
CA THR A 373 24.51 0.23 -29.47
C THR A 373 25.75 -0.54 -28.99
N GLU A 374 26.72 -0.78 -29.88
CA GLU A 374 28.00 -1.43 -29.57
C GLU A 374 28.84 -0.67 -28.53
N GLU A 375 28.75 0.65 -28.48
CA GLU A 375 29.51 1.47 -27.53
C GLU A 375 29.01 1.31 -26.08
N LEU A 376 27.74 0.96 -25.89
CA LEU A 376 27.18 0.62 -24.58
C LEU A 376 27.06 -0.88 -24.35
N SER A 377 27.08 -1.68 -25.43
CA SER A 377 27.00 -3.15 -25.41
C SER A 377 25.93 -3.71 -24.44
N PRO A 378 24.66 -3.28 -24.56
CA PRO A 378 23.60 -3.78 -23.69
C PRO A 378 23.37 -5.29 -23.89
N VAL A 379 23.17 -6.01 -22.78
CA VAL A 379 22.79 -7.42 -22.78
C VAL A 379 21.35 -7.59 -23.26
N LYS A 380 20.44 -6.72 -22.78
CA LYS A 380 19.05 -6.69 -23.26
C LYS A 380 18.96 -5.85 -24.52
N PRO A 381 18.45 -6.37 -25.65
CA PRO A 381 18.42 -5.63 -26.92
C PRO A 381 17.38 -4.50 -26.95
N GLN A 382 16.36 -4.59 -26.09
CA GLN A 382 15.36 -3.55 -25.90
C GLN A 382 15.57 -2.88 -24.54
N GLY A 383 15.65 -1.56 -24.58
CA GLY A 383 15.80 -0.73 -23.41
C GLY A 383 14.46 -0.49 -22.70
N PRO A 384 14.44 0.45 -21.73
CA PRO A 384 15.52 1.39 -21.44
C PRO A 384 16.65 0.81 -20.58
N TRP A 385 17.79 1.50 -20.56
CA TRP A 385 18.98 1.15 -19.76
C TRP A 385 19.40 2.29 -18.85
N ALA A 386 19.83 1.95 -17.64
CA ALA A 386 20.38 2.89 -16.67
C ALA A 386 21.90 2.99 -16.89
N ILE A 387 22.40 4.17 -17.21
CA ILE A 387 23.83 4.38 -17.46
C ILE A 387 24.47 4.96 -16.20
N VAL A 388 25.50 4.29 -15.69
CA VAL A 388 26.19 4.65 -14.45
C VAL A 388 27.68 4.88 -14.67
N ASP A 389 28.32 5.68 -13.82
CA ASP A 389 29.77 5.79 -13.80
C ASP A 389 30.44 4.69 -12.95
N SER A 390 31.77 4.73 -12.84
CA SER A 390 32.56 3.79 -12.02
C SER A 390 32.20 3.79 -10.54
N GLY A 391 31.61 4.88 -10.03
CA GLY A 391 31.11 5.01 -8.68
C GLY A 391 29.64 4.61 -8.51
N GLN A 392 29.03 3.97 -9.52
CA GLN A 392 27.61 3.62 -9.55
C GLN A 392 26.65 4.82 -9.47
N ASN A 393 27.13 6.03 -9.82
CA ASN A 393 26.26 7.20 -9.89
C ASN A 393 25.48 7.18 -11.19
N LEU A 394 24.16 7.35 -11.11
CA LEU A 394 23.30 7.39 -12.28
C LEU A 394 23.56 8.67 -13.11
N LEU A 395 23.97 8.46 -14.37
CA LEU A 395 24.24 9.52 -15.34
C LEU A 395 23.02 9.82 -16.19
N ALA A 396 22.37 8.78 -16.73
CA ALA A 396 21.27 8.91 -17.67
C ALA A 396 20.43 7.62 -17.78
N MET A 397 19.23 7.76 -18.33
CA MET A 397 18.45 6.66 -18.89
C MET A 397 18.52 6.72 -20.40
N TYR A 398 18.88 5.62 -21.06
CA TYR A 398 18.95 5.51 -22.52
C TYR A 398 17.82 4.64 -23.06
N GLU A 399 17.38 4.95 -24.29
CA GLU A 399 16.35 4.22 -25.03
C GLU A 399 16.83 3.96 -26.46
N ASN A 400 16.24 2.94 -27.11
CA ASN A 400 16.43 2.70 -28.53
C ASN A 400 16.03 3.97 -29.32
N PHE A 401 16.78 4.30 -30.38
CA PHE A 401 16.48 5.48 -31.21
C PHE A 401 16.33 5.17 -32.70
N LYS A 402 17.44 4.98 -33.40
CA LYS A 402 17.50 4.52 -34.78
C LYS A 402 18.26 3.20 -34.81
N THR A 403 18.17 2.45 -35.89
CA THR A 403 18.90 1.20 -36.08
C THR A 403 20.36 1.33 -35.65
N GLY A 404 20.78 0.50 -34.68
CA GLY A 404 22.14 0.49 -34.13
C GLY A 404 22.54 1.68 -33.26
N THR A 405 21.59 2.54 -32.84
CA THR A 405 21.88 3.71 -32.00
C THR A 405 20.92 3.87 -30.83
N LEU A 406 21.46 4.42 -29.74
CA LEU A 406 20.77 4.67 -28.49
C LEU A 406 20.84 6.17 -28.18
N LYS A 407 19.75 6.74 -27.65
CA LYS A 407 19.72 8.15 -27.26
C LYS A 407 19.41 8.29 -25.77
N PRO A 408 19.90 9.35 -25.11
CA PRO A 408 19.52 9.66 -23.76
C PRO A 408 18.08 10.15 -23.74
N ALA A 409 17.30 9.49 -22.92
CA ALA A 409 15.90 9.77 -22.70
C ALA A 409 15.72 10.69 -21.47
N VAL A 410 16.61 10.55 -20.48
CA VAL A 410 16.82 11.50 -19.38
C VAL A 410 18.31 11.58 -19.08
N VAL A 411 18.91 12.78 -19.09
CA VAL A 411 20.27 13.01 -18.56
C VAL A 411 20.17 13.71 -17.20
N LEU A 412 20.85 13.19 -16.19
CA LEU A 412 20.85 13.77 -14.85
C LEU A 412 21.98 14.81 -14.68
N PRO A 413 21.68 15.98 -14.09
CA PRO A 413 22.71 16.98 -13.80
C PRO A 413 23.66 16.40 -12.75
N GLN A 414 24.92 16.31 -13.13
CA GLN A 414 26.01 16.00 -12.20
C GLN A 414 26.31 17.26 -11.39
N GLU A 415 26.56 17.11 -10.10
CA GLU A 415 27.06 18.22 -9.30
C GLU A 415 28.54 18.39 -9.64
N ASN A 416 28.91 19.61 -10.03
CA ASN A 416 30.29 19.99 -10.37
C ASN A 416 31.17 20.04 -9.13
#